data_AF-A0A933BWV7-F1
#
_entry.id   AF-A0A933BWV7-F1
#
_cell.length_a   1.000
_cell.length_b   1.000
_cell.length_c   1.000
_cell.angle_alpha   90.00
_cell.angle_beta   90.00
_cell.angle_gamma   90.00
#
_symmetry.space_group_name_H-M   'P 1'
#
loop_
_entity.id
_entity.type
_entity.pdbx_description
1 polymer ?
#
loop_
_entity_poly.entity_id
_entity_poly.type
_entity_poly.pdbx_seq_one_letter_code
_entity_poly.pdbx_strand_id
1 'polypeptide(L)'
;MAQGVIRKRGAPAVLGTWRADARSLSVQTEDPALRAAADRILSTPQLIPQKPARHWEEAGPGAAVRTPPAAYKYIPLFVLELESLGYEVEQTDDEG
;
A
#
# COMPACT_ATOMS: atom_id res chain seq x y z
N MET A 1 -1.30 5.84 -12.86
CA MET A 1 -1.88 4.78 -12.02
C MET A 1 -0.88 3.65 -12.00
N ALA A 2 -0.74 2.89 -10.92
CA ALA A 2 0.16 1.75 -10.83
C ALA A 2 -0.66 0.47 -10.61
N GLN A 3 -0.21 -0.64 -11.16
CA GLN A 3 -0.86 -1.92 -10.98
C GLN A 3 0.15 -3.04 -11.09
N GLY A 4 -0.27 -4.25 -10.72
CA GLY A 4 0.59 -5.41 -10.80
C GLY A 4 -0.05 -6.68 -10.30
N VAL A 5 0.79 -7.69 -10.11
CA VAL A 5 0.38 -9.03 -9.68
C VAL A 5 0.96 -9.36 -8.32
N ILE A 6 0.28 -10.27 -7.62
CA ILE A 6 0.70 -10.83 -6.35
C ILE A 6 0.83 -12.34 -6.52
N ARG A 7 1.98 -12.88 -6.16
CA ARG A 7 2.31 -14.31 -6.21
C ARG A 7 2.73 -14.76 -4.82
N LYS A 8 2.77 -16.08 -4.61
CA LYS A 8 3.45 -16.64 -3.44
C LYS A 8 4.94 -16.74 -3.75
N ARG A 9 5.81 -16.39 -2.81
CA ARG A 9 7.26 -16.44 -3.02
C ARG A 9 7.68 -17.83 -3.48
N GLY A 10 8.40 -17.90 -4.59
CA GLY A 10 8.85 -19.16 -5.21
C GLY A 10 7.77 -19.94 -5.96
N ALA A 11 6.57 -19.40 -6.14
CA ALA A 11 5.51 -19.99 -6.95
C ALA A 11 5.22 -19.11 -8.19
N PRO A 12 5.13 -19.70 -9.40
CA PRO A 12 4.83 -18.94 -10.60
C PRO A 12 3.34 -18.52 -10.70
N ALA A 13 2.47 -19.10 -9.87
CA ALA A 13 1.03 -18.86 -9.92
C ALA A 13 0.66 -17.48 -9.35
N VAL A 14 -0.07 -16.70 -10.15
CA VAL A 14 -0.67 -15.43 -9.71
C VAL A 14 -1.85 -15.73 -8.79
N LEU A 15 -1.79 -15.19 -7.57
CA LEU A 15 -2.84 -15.31 -6.57
C LEU A 15 -3.80 -14.13 -6.59
N GLY A 16 -3.35 -12.98 -7.09
CA GLY A 16 -4.19 -11.80 -7.21
C GLY A 16 -3.51 -10.69 -7.99
N THR A 17 -4.26 -9.61 -8.21
CA THR A 17 -3.77 -8.37 -8.80
C THR A 17 -3.93 -7.23 -7.82
N TRP A 18 -3.08 -6.23 -7.92
CA TRP A 18 -3.21 -4.99 -7.16
C TRP A 18 -3.29 -3.80 -8.11
N ARG A 19 -4.03 -2.77 -7.69
CA ARG A 19 -4.14 -1.50 -8.42
C ARG A 19 -4.13 -0.36 -7.44
N ALA A 20 -3.32 0.65 -7.74
CA ALA A 20 -3.17 1.88 -7.00
C ALA A 20 -3.37 3.10 -7.90
N ASP A 21 -4.14 4.05 -7.43
CA ASP A 21 -4.27 5.38 -8.01
C ASP A 21 -3.92 6.46 -6.97
N ALA A 22 -4.18 7.72 -7.29
CA ALA A 22 -3.87 8.84 -6.38
C ALA A 22 -4.66 8.78 -5.06
N ARG A 23 -5.79 8.09 -5.03
CA ARG A 23 -6.80 8.07 -3.95
C ARG A 23 -6.99 6.68 -3.34
N SER A 24 -6.73 5.60 -4.07
CA SER A 24 -7.03 4.23 -3.63
C SER A 24 -5.93 3.23 -3.92
N LEU A 25 -5.81 2.21 -3.08
CA LEU A 25 -5.05 0.98 -3.31
C LEU A 25 -6.01 -0.18 -3.06
N SER A 26 -6.09 -1.10 -4.01
CA SER A 26 -7.03 -2.22 -4.01
C SER A 26 -6.35 -3.50 -4.47
N VAL A 27 -6.87 -4.62 -4.00
CA VAL A 27 -6.43 -5.96 -4.39
C VAL A 27 -7.63 -6.71 -4.92
N GLN A 28 -7.45 -7.48 -6.00
CA GLN A 28 -8.43 -8.42 -6.53
C GLN A 28 -7.83 -9.83 -6.42
N THR A 29 -8.52 -10.74 -5.73
CA THR A 29 -8.03 -12.09 -5.49
C THR A 29 -9.19 -13.00 -5.09
N GLU A 30 -9.13 -14.26 -5.49
CA GLU A 30 -10.00 -15.34 -5.00
C GLU A 30 -9.36 -16.11 -3.85
N ASP A 31 -8.08 -15.86 -3.54
CA ASP A 31 -7.37 -16.50 -2.44
C ASP A 31 -7.78 -15.84 -1.10
N PRO A 32 -8.42 -16.60 -0.19
CA PRO A 32 -8.94 -16.04 1.05
C PRO A 32 -7.84 -15.56 2.00
N ALA A 33 -6.65 -16.17 1.95
CA ALA A 33 -5.52 -15.77 2.79
C ALA A 33 -4.95 -14.43 2.32
N LEU A 34 -4.77 -14.25 1.01
CA LEU A 34 -4.34 -12.98 0.41
C LEU A 34 -5.39 -11.88 0.62
N ARG A 35 -6.68 -12.20 0.49
CA ARG A 35 -7.76 -11.26 0.83
C ARG A 35 -7.63 -10.75 2.26
N ALA A 36 -7.53 -11.66 3.23
CA ALA A 36 -7.43 -11.29 4.65
C ALA A 36 -6.15 -10.49 4.96
N ALA A 37 -5.02 -10.85 4.34
CA ALA A 37 -3.76 -10.12 4.46
C ALA A 37 -3.88 -8.69 3.92
N ALA A 38 -4.40 -8.54 2.70
CA ALA A 38 -4.60 -7.25 2.06
C ALA A 38 -5.56 -6.37 2.88
N ASP A 39 -6.70 -6.91 3.30
CA ASP A 39 -7.69 -6.15 4.08
C ASP A 39 -7.14 -5.68 5.42
N ARG A 40 -6.31 -6.51 6.09
CA ARG A 40 -5.61 -6.11 7.32
C ARG A 40 -4.64 -4.95 7.08
N ILE A 41 -3.84 -5.01 6.02
CA ILE A 41 -2.87 -3.95 5.70
C ILE A 41 -3.59 -2.65 5.32
N LEU A 42 -4.62 -2.75 4.47
CA LEU A 42 -5.37 -1.59 3.96
C LEU A 42 -6.27 -0.93 5.01
N SER A 43 -6.74 -1.69 6.01
CA SER A 43 -7.53 -1.15 7.14
C SER A 43 -6.69 -0.59 8.28
N THR A 44 -5.37 -0.84 8.29
CA THR A 44 -4.48 -0.36 9.36
C THR A 44 -4.26 1.16 9.22
N PRO A 45 -4.68 1.98 10.20
CA PRO A 45 -4.46 3.43 10.15
C PRO A 45 -2.96 3.73 10.26
N GLN A 46 -2.38 4.29 9.20
CA GLN A 46 -0.97 4.66 9.19
C GLN A 46 -0.80 6.07 9.77
N LEU A 47 0.07 6.21 10.78
CA LEU A 47 0.42 7.49 11.36
C LEU A 47 1.49 8.16 10.49
N ILE A 48 1.09 9.11 9.62
CA ILE A 48 2.07 9.99 8.98
C ILE A 48 2.37 11.16 9.92
N PRO A 49 3.62 11.35 10.37
CA PRO A 49 4.00 12.60 11.01
C PRO A 49 3.93 13.73 9.97
N GLN A 50 2.96 14.64 10.11
CA GLN A 50 3.04 15.94 9.43
C GLN A 50 4.21 16.70 10.05
N LYS A 51 5.37 16.74 9.38
CA LYS A 51 6.39 17.72 9.75
C LYS A 51 5.80 19.11 9.51
N PRO A 52 5.89 20.04 10.48
CA PRO A 52 5.60 21.43 10.18
C PRO A 52 6.55 21.91 9.08
N ALA A 53 6.03 22.63 8.10
CA ALA A 53 6.85 23.26 7.07
C ALA A 53 7.93 24.10 7.77
N ARG A 54 9.19 23.94 7.34
CA ARG A 54 10.39 24.54 7.97
C ARG A 54 10.41 26.08 8.04
N HIS A 55 9.33 26.78 7.70
CA HIS A 55 9.28 28.24 7.50
C HIS A 55 8.23 28.97 8.34
N TRP A 56 7.67 28.35 9.39
CA TRP A 56 6.77 29.04 10.32
C TRP A 56 7.19 28.80 11.77
N GLU A 57 7.62 29.86 12.47
CA GLU A 57 8.12 29.86 13.85
C GLU A 57 7.04 29.56 14.92
N GLU A 58 5.79 29.28 14.54
CA GLU A 58 4.66 29.06 15.47
C GLU A 58 4.01 27.67 15.35
N ALA A 59 4.74 26.64 14.93
CA ALA A 59 4.17 25.28 14.88
C ALA A 59 4.36 24.53 16.21
N GLY A 60 3.30 24.48 17.03
CA GLY A 60 3.17 23.55 18.16
C GLY A 60 3.25 22.07 17.73
N PRO A 61 3.23 21.11 18.67
CA PRO A 61 3.39 19.69 18.37
C PRO A 61 2.39 19.24 17.30
N GLY A 62 2.89 18.86 16.13
CA GLY A 62 2.09 18.55 14.95
C GLY A 62 1.06 17.46 15.26
N ALA A 63 -0.21 17.76 15.02
CA ALA A 63 -1.29 16.81 15.20
C ALA A 63 -1.13 15.64 14.22
N ALA A 64 -1.24 14.41 14.73
CA ALA A 64 -1.36 13.24 13.87
C ALA A 64 -2.71 13.31 13.15
N VAL A 65 -2.70 13.64 11.85
CA VAL A 65 -3.91 13.69 11.04
C VAL A 65 -4.17 12.30 10.45
N ARG A 66 -5.36 11.74 10.71
CA ARG A 66 -5.91 10.64 9.91
C ARG A 66 -6.42 11.17 8.57
N THR A 67 -5.50 11.56 7.70
CA THR A 67 -5.82 11.82 6.29
C THR A 67 -5.66 10.50 5.55
N PRO A 68 -6.65 10.05 4.73
CA PRO A 68 -6.46 8.94 3.80
C PRO A 68 -5.27 9.30 2.94
N PRO A 69 -4.16 8.62 3.15
CA PRO A 69 -2.93 9.14 2.66
C PRO A 69 -2.84 8.73 1.19
N ALA A 70 -2.41 9.65 0.30
CA ALA A 70 -2.45 9.41 -1.15
C ALA A 70 -1.90 8.02 -1.46
N ALA A 71 -2.75 7.11 -1.92
CA ALA A 71 -2.52 5.66 -1.84
C ALA A 71 -1.25 5.23 -2.58
N TYR A 72 -0.82 6.01 -3.57
CA TYR A 72 0.46 5.85 -4.25
C TYR A 72 1.68 5.85 -3.31
N LYS A 73 1.67 6.66 -2.24
CA LYS A 73 2.75 6.70 -1.23
C LYS A 73 2.78 5.44 -0.36
N TYR A 74 1.74 4.60 -0.42
CA TYR A 74 1.58 3.39 0.40
C TYR A 74 1.98 2.12 -0.32
N ILE A 75 2.22 2.19 -1.63
CA ILE A 75 2.67 1.03 -2.42
C ILE A 75 3.92 0.40 -1.78
N PRO A 76 4.97 1.16 -1.41
CA PRO A 76 6.16 0.54 -0.80
C PRO A 76 5.87 -0.17 0.53
N LEU A 77 5.03 0.44 1.38
CA LEU A 77 4.67 -0.16 2.67
C LEU A 77 3.79 -1.40 2.49
N PHE A 78 2.81 -1.33 1.59
CA PHE A 78 1.94 -2.45 1.24
C PHE A 78 2.73 -3.64 0.68
N VAL A 79 3.70 -3.38 -0.20
CA VAL A 79 4.62 -4.39 -0.74
C VAL A 79 5.42 -5.03 0.39
N LEU A 80 6.07 -4.24 1.25
CA LEU A 80 6.88 -4.76 2.36
C LEU A 80 6.07 -5.64 3.33
N GLU A 81 4.85 -5.24 3.67
CA GLU A 81 3.97 -6.00 4.55
C GLU A 81 3.57 -7.35 3.91
N LEU A 82 3.22 -7.37 2.62
CA LEU A 82 2.93 -8.60 1.89
C LEU A 82 4.16 -9.50 1.74
N GLU A 83 5.33 -8.92 1.49
CA GLU A 83 6.59 -9.66 1.41
C GLU A 83 7.00 -10.28 2.75
N SER A 84 6.72 -9.60 3.87
CA SER A 84 6.88 -10.17 5.22
C SER A 84 5.96 -11.35 5.47
N LEU A 85 4.83 -11.44 4.76
CA LEU A 85 3.88 -12.55 4.82
C LEU A 85 4.21 -13.66 3.80
N GLY A 86 5.31 -13.53 3.05
CA GLY A 86 5.77 -14.53 2.09
C GLY A 86 5.14 -14.42 0.70
N TYR A 87 4.52 -13.30 0.38
CA TYR A 87 4.09 -12.97 -0.97
C TYR A 87 5.21 -12.28 -1.75
N GLU A 88 5.06 -12.24 -3.06
CA GLU A 88 5.88 -11.50 -3.99
C GLU A 88 4.96 -10.57 -4.77
N VAL A 89 5.29 -9.28 -4.81
CA VAL A 89 4.45 -8.25 -5.40
C VAL A 89 5.24 -7.60 -6.53
N GLU A 90 4.77 -7.79 -7.76
CA GLU A 90 5.43 -7.27 -8.94
C GLU A 90 4.57 -6.17 -9.55
N GLN A 91 5.19 -5.05 -9.92
CA GLN A 91 4.54 -4.03 -10.72
C GLN A 91 4.56 -4.47 -12.18
N THR A 92 3.41 -4.38 -12.85
CA THR A 92 3.32 -4.56 -14.30
C THR A 92 3.25 -3.19 -14.93
N ASP A 93 4.17 -2.88 -15.84
CA ASP A 93 4.02 -1.72 -16.70
C ASP A 93 2.82 -1.94 -17.61
N ASP A 94 1.88 -1.00 -17.59
CA ASP A 94 0.90 -0.86 -18.66
C ASP A 94 1.71 -0.32 -19.85
N GLU A 95 2.28 -1.21 -20.68
CA GLU A 95 2.76 -0.83 -22.01
C GLU A 95 1.53 -0.36 -22.80
N GLY A 96 1.29 0.94 -22.75
CA GLY A 96 0.41 1.66 -23.69
C GLY A 96 1.09 1.86 -25.03
#